data_AF-A0A7W0P5E9-F1
#
_entry.id   AF-A0A7W0P5E9-F1
#
_cell.length_a   1.000
_cell.length_b   1.000
_cell.length_c   1.000
_cell.angle_alpha   90.00
_cell.angle_beta   90.00
_cell.angle_gamma   90.00
#
_symmetry.space_group_name_H-M   'P 1'
#
loop_
_entity.id
_entity.type
_entity.pdbx_description
1 polymer ?
#
loop_
_entity_poly.entity_id
_entity_poly.type
_entity_poly.pdbx_seq_one_letter_code
_entity_poly.pdbx_strand_id
1 'polypeptide(L)' 'MFERFTERARQVVVLAQDEARALKHNYIGTEHILLGLLREEEG' A
#
# COMPACT_ATOMS: atom_id res chain seq x y z
N MET A 1 -14.27 0.90 -4.74
CA MET A 1 -13.48 -0.28 -4.30
C MET A 1 -12.97 -0.19 -2.86
N PHE A 2 -12.87 0.99 -2.23
CA PHE A 2 -12.41 1.12 -0.82
C PHE A 2 -13.31 1.98 0.07
N GLU A 3 -14.63 1.95 -0.16
CA GLU A 3 -15.61 2.80 0.55
C GLU A 3 -15.68 2.54 2.07
N ARG A 4 -15.14 1.41 2.53
CA ARG A 4 -15.08 1.04 3.96
C ARG A 4 -13.74 1.36 4.62
N PHE A 5 -12.76 1.87 3.88
CA PHE A 5 -11.45 2.19 4.41
C PHE A 5 -11.36 3.68 4.74
N THR A 6 -10.65 3.98 5.83
CA THR A 6 -10.21 5.34 6.12
C THR A 6 -9.38 5.87 4.95
N GLU A 7 -9.30 7.20 4.80
CA GLU A 7 -8.44 7.83 3.78
C GLU A 7 -7.00 7.32 3.89
N ARG A 8 -6.48 7.22 5.12
CA ARG A 8 -5.15 6.68 5.42
C ARG A 8 -4.98 5.24 4.94
N ALA A 9 -5.94 4.35 5.24
CA ALA A 9 -5.87 2.96 4.81
C ALA A 9 -5.94 2.83 3.27
N ARG A 10 -6.69 3.71 2.58
CA ARG A 10 -6.65 3.78 1.11
C ARG A 10 -5.28 4.17 0.58
N GLN A 11 -4.65 5.17 1.18
CA GLN A 11 -3.33 5.65 0.78
C GLN A 11 -2.27 4.55 0.93
N VAL A 12 -2.28 3.81 2.03
CA VAL A 12 -1.40 2.65 2.24
C VAL A 12 -1.52 1.62 1.12
N VAL A 13 -2.74 1.30 0.66
CA VAL A 13 -2.94 0.34 -0.44
C VAL A 13 -2.40 0.88 -1.77
N VAL A 14 -2.52 2.18 -2.02
CA VAL A 14 -1.93 2.81 -3.21
C VAL A 14 -0.41 2.73 -3.15
N LEU A 15 0.19 3.06 -2.01
CA LEU A 15 1.64 2.96 -1.81
C LEU A 15 2.13 1.52 -1.97
N ALA A 16 1.41 0.54 -1.40
CA ALA A 16 1.73 -0.88 -1.56
C ALA A 16 1.66 -1.34 -3.03
N GLN A 17 0.72 -0.83 -3.82
CA GLN A 17 0.63 -1.11 -5.25
C GLN A 17 1.85 -0.57 -6.00
N ASP A 18 2.36 0.60 -5.62
CA ASP A 18 3.57 1.19 -6.20
C ASP A 18 4.83 0.39 -5.82
N GLU A 19 4.93 -0.10 -4.59
CA GLU A 19 6.01 -1.01 -4.16
C GLU A 19 6.01 -2.32 -4.96
N ALA A 20 4.84 -2.95 -5.12
CA ALA A 20 4.73 -4.18 -5.92
C ALA A 20 5.15 -3.94 -7.38
N ARG A 21 4.79 -2.79 -7.95
CA ARG A 21 5.21 -2.40 -9.31
C ARG A 21 6.72 -2.16 -9.40
N ALA A 22 7.30 -1.47 -8.42
CA ALA A 22 8.73 -1.19 -8.36
C ALA A 22 9.56 -2.49 -8.28
N LEU A 23 9.08 -3.46 -7.52
CA LEU A 23 9.70 -4.79 -7.36
C LEU A 23 9.32 -5.78 -8.49
N LYS A 24 8.49 -5.37 -9.45
CA LYS A 24 8.00 -6.20 -10.57
C LYS A 24 7.23 -7.45 -10.11
N HIS A 25 6.52 -7.34 -8.99
CA HIS A 25 5.62 -8.37 -8.50
C HIS A 25 4.24 -8.23 -9.14
N ASN A 26 3.63 -9.37 -9.48
CA ASN A 26 2.33 -9.41 -10.15
C ASN A 26 1.13 -9.36 -9.17
N TYR A 27 1.40 -9.29 -7.87
CA TYR A 27 0.39 -9.22 -6.82
C TYR A 27 0.90 -8.37 -5.64
N ILE A 28 -0.03 -7.83 -4.86
CA ILE A 28 0.28 -7.14 -3.60
C ILE A 28 0.34 -8.19 -2.48
N GLY A 29 1.54 -8.62 -2.13
CA GLY A 29 1.84 -9.36 -0.90
C GLY A 29 1.84 -8.49 0.36
N THR A 30 1.89 -9.11 1.54
CA THR A 30 1.91 -8.42 2.84
C THR A 30 3.15 -7.55 3.04
N GLU A 31 4.26 -7.91 2.39
CA GLU A 31 5.50 -7.14 2.34
C GLU A 31 5.30 -5.76 1.72
N HIS A 32 4.47 -5.64 0.68
CA HIS A 32 4.19 -4.36 0.05
C HIS A 32 3.27 -3.50 0.91
N ILE A 33 2.33 -4.12 1.63
CA ILE A 33 1.49 -3.43 2.60
C ILE A 33 2.35 -2.86 3.72
N LEU A 34 3.31 -3.63 4.23
CA LEU A 34 4.27 -3.15 5.23
C LEU A 34 5.08 -1.97 4.71
N LEU A 35 5.62 -2.04 3.49
CA LEU A 35 6.33 -0.93 2.88
C LEU A 35 5.43 0.29 2.66
N GLY A 36 4.18 0.08 2.25
CA GLY A 36 3.18 1.14 2.11
C GLY A 36 2.83 1.83 3.43
N LEU A 37 2.77 1.07 4.53
CA LEU A 37 2.60 1.62 5.89
C LEU A 37 3.81 2.45 6.33
N LEU A 38 5.04 1.96 6.07
CA LEU A 38 6.27 2.68 6.42
C LEU A 38 6.45 3.98 5.62
N ARG A 39 5.93 4.04 4.40
CA ARG A 39 5.99 5.23 3.53
C ARG A 39 4.87 6.23 3.75
N GLU A 40 3.83 5.83 4.46
CA GLU A 40 2.73 6.73 4.81
C GLU A 40 3.20 7.64 5.96
N GLU A 41 3.29 8.95 5.70
CA GLU A 41 4.06 9.91 6.53
C GLU A 41 3.40 10.30 7.87
N GLU A 42 2.36 9.60 8.32
CA GLU A 42 1.74 9.79 9.65
C GLU A 42 1.86 8.55 10.55
N GLY A 43 2.89 7.72 10.35
CA GLY A 43 3.26 6.55 11.17
C GLY A 43 2.98 6.70 12.66
#